data_AF-A0A1A8BLA0-F1
#
_entry.id   AF-A0A1A8BLA0-F1
#
_cell.length_a   1.000
_cell.length_b   1.000
_cell.length_c   1.000
_cell.angle_alpha   90.00
_cell.angle_beta   90.00
_cell.angle_gamma   90.00
#
_symmetry.space_group_name_H-M   'P 1'
#
loop_
_entity.id
_entity.type
_entity.pdbx_description
1 polymer ?
#
loop_
_entity_poly.entity_id
_entity_poly.type
_entity_poly.pdbx_seq_one_letter_code
_entity_poly.pdbx_strand_id
1 'polypeptide(L)'
;MALSRGLRCCQTVFSWIPVLIITAVVLWSYYAYVFELCLFTISNTFEKVVYLLVFHVCFVMFCWTYWKSIFTPPATPCKKFQLSYSDKQRYEMEERPDAQKQILVEIAKKLPIFTRAQSGAIRFCDRCQVLKPDRCHHCSVCETCVLKMDHHCPWV
;
A
#
# COMPACT_ATOMS: atom_id res chain seq x y z
N MET A 1 7.80 -16.88 -11.11
CA MET A 1 8.87 -16.39 -12.00
C MET A 1 9.47 -15.13 -11.39
N ALA A 2 10.74 -15.17 -11.00
CA ALA A 2 11.43 -13.98 -10.51
C ALA A 2 11.74 -13.07 -11.70
N LEU A 3 11.15 -11.88 -11.76
CA LEU A 3 11.51 -10.86 -12.75
C LEU A 3 12.99 -10.49 -12.61
N SER A 4 13.68 -10.34 -13.74
CA SER A 4 15.08 -9.92 -13.78
C SER A 4 15.26 -8.57 -13.05
N ARG A 5 16.43 -8.36 -12.44
CA ARG A 5 16.76 -7.10 -11.73
C ARG A 5 16.55 -5.86 -12.60
N GLY A 6 16.81 -5.95 -13.90
CA GLY A 6 16.57 -4.87 -14.87
C GLY A 6 15.08 -4.54 -15.04
N LEU A 7 14.21 -5.54 -15.19
CA LEU A 7 12.77 -5.31 -15.28
C LEU A 7 12.19 -4.71 -13.99
N ARG A 8 12.70 -5.11 -12.83
CA ARG A 8 12.29 -4.53 -11.53
C ARG A 8 12.66 -3.04 -11.44
N CYS A 9 13.85 -2.65 -11.90
CA CYS A 9 14.28 -1.26 -11.92
C CYS A 9 13.37 -0.40 -12.82
N CYS A 10 13.11 -0.85 -14.05
CA CYS A 10 12.19 -0.16 -14.96
C CYS A 10 10.79 -0.04 -14.37
N GLN A 11 10.28 -1.11 -13.74
CA GLN A 11 8.95 -1.11 -13.12
C GLN A 11 8.86 -0.09 -11.98
N THR A 12 9.89 0.03 -11.15
CA THR A 12 9.96 1.04 -10.08
C THR A 12 10.00 2.46 -10.63
N VAL A 13 10.69 2.71 -11.76
CA VAL A 13 10.72 4.04 -12.39
C VAL A 13 9.35 4.37 -12.98
N PHE A 14 8.76 3.45 -13.74
CA PHE A 14 7.46 3.68 -14.38
C PHE A 14 6.31 3.81 -13.37
N SER A 15 6.41 3.20 -12.18
CA SER A 15 5.38 3.36 -11.14
C SER A 15 5.28 4.79 -10.59
N TRP A 16 6.29 5.64 -10.80
CA TRP A 16 6.22 7.05 -10.37
C TRP A 16 5.50 7.97 -11.37
N ILE A 17 5.23 7.51 -12.60
CA ILE A 17 4.59 8.36 -13.63
C ILE A 17 3.25 8.93 -13.16
N PRO A 18 2.31 8.15 -12.61
CA PRO A 18 1.02 8.71 -12.18
C PRO A 18 1.18 9.76 -11.08
N VAL A 19 2.11 9.55 -10.13
CA VAL A 19 2.41 10.51 -9.06
C VAL A 19 2.95 11.82 -9.65
N LEU A 20 3.83 11.74 -10.64
CA LEU A 20 4.36 12.92 -11.35
C LEU A 20 3.27 13.67 -12.12
N ILE A 21 2.33 12.97 -12.75
CA ILE A 21 1.18 13.58 -13.45
C ILE A 21 0.32 14.37 -12.46
N ILE A 22 -0.08 13.76 -11.33
CA ILE A 22 -0.88 14.45 -10.32
C ILE A 22 -0.13 15.64 -9.74
N THR A 23 1.16 15.47 -9.45
CA THR A 23 2.02 16.57 -8.96
C THR A 23 2.06 17.73 -9.95
N ALA A 24 2.24 17.46 -11.24
CA ALA A 24 2.25 18.49 -12.28
C ALA A 24 0.90 19.24 -12.37
N VAL A 25 -0.22 18.52 -12.36
CA VAL A 25 -1.57 19.12 -12.40
C VAL A 25 -1.83 19.99 -11.17
N VAL A 26 -1.41 19.54 -9.98
CA VAL A 26 -1.58 20.28 -8.72
C VAL A 26 -0.72 21.53 -8.67
N LEU A 27 0.52 21.47 -9.17
CA LEU A 27 1.38 22.66 -9.27
C LEU A 27 0.85 23.66 -10.29
N TRP A 28 0.36 23.18 -11.43
CA TRP A 28 -0.27 24.04 -12.43
C TRP A 28 -1.56 24.68 -11.90
N SER A 29 -2.41 23.93 -11.19
CA SER A 29 -3.65 24.47 -10.63
C SER A 29 -3.37 25.51 -9.53
N TYR A 30 -2.32 25.32 -8.73
CA TYR A 30 -1.82 26.32 -7.79
C TYR A 30 -1.41 27.60 -8.52
N TYR A 31 -0.60 27.48 -9.57
CA TYR A 31 -0.19 28.63 -10.38
C TYR A 31 -1.40 29.38 -10.96
N ALA A 32 -2.30 28.66 -11.62
CA ALA A 32 -3.49 29.25 -12.25
C ALA A 32 -4.40 29.94 -11.23
N TYR A 33 -4.63 29.31 -10.08
CA TYR A 33 -5.51 29.88 -9.05
C TYR A 33 -4.88 31.09 -8.36
N VAL A 34 -3.59 31.01 -7.98
CA VAL A 34 -2.92 32.08 -7.24
C VAL A 34 -2.60 33.25 -8.16
N PHE A 35 -1.91 33.03 -9.27
CA PHE A 35 -1.39 34.11 -10.11
C PHE A 35 -2.45 34.62 -11.10
N GLU A 36 -2.97 33.75 -11.95
CA GLU A 36 -3.90 34.16 -13.02
C GLU A 36 -5.24 34.66 -12.44
N LEU A 37 -5.83 33.90 -11.51
CA LEU A 37 -7.11 34.27 -10.93
C LEU A 37 -6.97 35.30 -9.79
N CYS A 38 -6.30 34.95 -8.69
CA CYS A 38 -6.30 35.82 -7.50
C CYS A 38 -5.47 37.10 -7.70
N LEU A 39 -4.29 37.03 -8.31
CA LEU A 39 -3.44 38.21 -8.46
C LEU A 39 -3.85 39.09 -9.65
N PHE A 40 -4.07 38.50 -10.84
CA PHE A 40 -4.31 39.26 -12.07
C PHE A 40 -5.78 39.51 -12.38
N THR A 41 -6.70 38.59 -12.08
CA THR A 41 -8.12 38.74 -12.46
C THR A 41 -8.94 39.45 -11.37
N ILE A 42 -8.73 39.10 -10.09
CA ILE A 42 -9.51 39.68 -8.99
C ILE A 42 -8.94 41.05 -8.60
N SER A 43 -9.78 42.08 -8.75
CA SER A 43 -9.46 43.47 -8.41
C SER A 43 -9.69 43.80 -6.93
N ASN A 44 -10.71 43.21 -6.29
CA ASN A 44 -11.03 43.47 -4.89
C ASN A 44 -10.00 42.83 -3.94
N THR A 45 -9.31 43.66 -3.15
CA THR A 45 -8.29 43.21 -2.20
C THR A 45 -8.84 42.30 -1.10
N PHE A 46 -10.04 42.58 -0.58
CA PHE A 46 -10.63 41.78 0.49
C PHE A 46 -10.95 40.36 0.00
N GLU A 47 -11.63 40.26 -1.16
CA GLU A 47 -11.95 38.97 -1.79
C GLU A 47 -10.67 38.18 -2.11
N LYS A 48 -9.66 38.85 -2.65
CA LYS A 48 -8.33 38.26 -2.93
C LYS A 48 -7.71 37.62 -1.69
N VAL A 49 -7.70 38.34 -0.56
CA VAL A 49 -7.14 37.83 0.70
C VAL A 49 -7.93 36.63 1.22
N VAL A 50 -9.27 36.69 1.18
CA VAL A 50 -10.12 35.58 1.64
C VAL A 50 -9.90 34.32 0.79
N TYR A 51 -9.91 34.44 -0.54
CA TYR A 51 -9.69 33.31 -1.45
C TYR A 51 -8.30 32.72 -1.29
N LEU A 52 -7.27 33.56 -1.23
CA LEU A 52 -5.91 33.09 -1.02
C LEU A 52 -5.79 32.34 0.32
N LEU A 53 -6.35 32.86 1.41
CA LEU A 53 -6.27 32.20 2.71
C LEU A 53 -6.95 30.84 2.70
N VAL A 54 -8.21 30.77 2.24
CA VAL A 54 -8.97 29.51 2.18
C VAL A 54 -8.26 28.49 1.27
N PHE A 55 -7.82 28.93 0.10
CA PHE A 55 -7.12 28.08 -0.84
C PHE A 55 -5.83 27.50 -0.27
N HIS A 56 -4.99 28.30 0.40
CA HIS A 56 -3.75 27.80 0.98
C HIS A 56 -3.99 26.79 2.10
N VAL A 57 -5.03 26.97 2.93
CA VAL A 57 -5.42 25.96 3.92
C VAL A 57 -5.78 24.64 3.23
N CYS A 58 -6.64 24.67 2.22
CA CYS A 58 -7.02 23.49 1.45
C CYS A 58 -5.83 22.85 0.74
N PHE A 59 -4.96 23.66 0.12
CA PHE A 59 -3.79 23.21 -0.61
C PHE A 59 -2.77 22.53 0.30
N VAL A 60 -2.47 23.12 1.47
CA VAL A 60 -1.57 22.53 2.46
C VAL A 60 -2.12 21.19 2.96
N MET A 61 -3.42 21.13 3.28
CA MET A 61 -4.07 19.88 3.70
C MET A 61 -4.04 18.81 2.61
N PHE A 62 -4.29 19.19 1.35
CA PHE A 62 -4.17 18.30 0.20
C PHE A 62 -2.75 17.76 0.05
N CYS A 63 -1.74 18.64 0.00
CA CYS A 63 -0.34 18.24 -0.13
C CYS A 63 0.11 17.34 1.02
N TRP A 64 -0.29 17.66 2.26
CA TRP A 64 0.03 16.84 3.43
C TRP A 64 -0.59 15.44 3.34
N THR A 65 -1.89 15.35 3.05
CA THR A 65 -2.59 14.05 2.97
C THR A 65 -2.12 13.21 1.80
N TYR A 66 -1.81 13.83 0.65
CA TYR A 66 -1.24 13.15 -0.51
C TYR A 66 0.17 12.63 -0.21
N TRP A 67 1.03 13.44 0.40
CA TRP A 67 2.36 13.03 0.87
C TRP A 67 2.28 11.85 1.84
N LYS A 68 1.37 11.92 2.82
CA LYS A 68 1.16 10.83 3.77
C LYS A 68 0.67 9.56 3.10
N SER A 69 -0.14 9.66 2.05
CA SER A 69 -0.63 8.50 1.31
C SER A 69 0.48 7.81 0.50
N ILE A 70 1.39 8.58 -0.10
CA ILE A 70 2.54 8.06 -0.87
C ILE A 70 3.60 7.45 0.04
N PHE A 71 4.03 8.20 1.05
CA PHE A 71 5.25 7.89 1.81
C PHE A 71 5.01 7.14 3.11
N THR A 72 3.76 6.81 3.46
CA THR A 72 3.49 5.90 4.58
C THR A 72 3.56 4.46 4.09
N PRO A 73 4.59 3.68 4.48
CA PRO A 73 4.71 2.30 4.01
C PRO A 73 3.55 1.45 4.52
N PRO A 74 3.12 0.43 3.75
CA PRO A 74 2.06 -0.47 4.18
C PRO A 74 2.51 -1.27 5.41
N ALA A 75 1.61 -1.43 6.38
CA ALA A 75 1.87 -2.23 7.56
C ALA A 75 1.96 -3.72 7.19
N THR A 76 3.00 -4.41 7.66
CA THR A 76 3.24 -5.83 7.39
C THR A 76 2.95 -6.70 8.61
N PRO A 77 2.60 -7.99 8.43
CA PRO A 77 2.43 -8.92 9.55
C PRO A 77 3.68 -8.99 10.43
N CYS A 78 3.48 -8.93 11.75
CA CYS A 78 4.58 -9.09 12.69
C CYS A 78 5.13 -10.53 12.69
N LYS A 79 6.34 -10.70 13.23
CA LYS A 79 7.11 -11.97 13.19
C LYS A 79 6.36 -13.19 13.71
N LYS A 80 5.40 -13.04 14.63
CA LYS A 80 4.59 -14.16 15.15
C LYS A 80 3.73 -14.86 14.09
N PHE A 81 3.41 -14.18 12.99
CA PHE A 81 2.66 -14.76 11.87
C PHE A 81 3.59 -15.38 10.80
N GLN A 82 4.90 -15.14 10.90
CA GLN A 82 5.89 -15.78 10.04
C GLN A 82 6.14 -17.20 10.55
N LEU A 83 6.35 -18.15 9.64
CA LEU A 83 6.77 -19.49 10.03
C LEU A 83 8.13 -19.42 10.73
N SER A 84 8.25 -20.10 11.87
CA SER A 84 9.55 -20.32 12.51
C SER A 84 10.43 -21.16 11.58
N TYR A 85 11.75 -21.15 11.78
CA TYR A 85 12.66 -21.97 10.97
C TYR A 85 12.28 -23.47 11.00
N SER A 86 11.97 -23.99 12.18
CA SER A 86 11.55 -25.39 12.35
C SER A 86 10.20 -25.68 11.69
N ASP A 87 9.23 -24.78 11.80
CA ASP A 87 7.92 -24.98 11.18
C ASP A 87 7.99 -24.86 9.65
N LYS A 88 8.85 -23.97 9.15
CA LYS A 88 9.12 -23.84 7.72
C LYS A 88 9.75 -25.13 7.18
N GLN A 89 10.76 -25.67 7.86
CA GLN A 89 11.38 -26.93 7.47
C GLN A 89 10.38 -28.09 7.49
N ARG A 90 9.54 -28.18 8.54
CA ARG A 90 8.46 -29.19 8.61
C ARG A 90 7.48 -29.07 7.45
N TYR A 91 7.10 -27.85 7.07
CA TYR A 91 6.16 -27.60 5.97
C TYR A 91 6.78 -27.92 4.60
N GLU A 92 8.02 -27.51 4.36
CA GLU A 92 8.73 -27.72 3.08
C GLU A 92 9.12 -29.18 2.85
N MET A 93 9.41 -29.95 3.91
CA MET A 93 9.77 -31.37 3.83
C MET A 93 8.57 -32.32 3.71
N GLU A 94 7.36 -31.88 4.05
CA GLU A 94 6.17 -32.72 3.96
C GLU A 94 5.63 -32.73 2.53
N GLU A 95 5.62 -33.91 1.89
CA GLU A 95 5.14 -34.08 0.52
C GLU A 95 3.62 -34.19 0.43
N ARG A 96 2.94 -34.62 1.51
CA ARG A 96 1.49 -34.82 1.50
C ARG A 96 0.75 -33.50 1.71
N PRO A 97 -0.08 -33.05 0.75
CA PRO A 97 -0.77 -31.76 0.85
C PRO A 97 -1.68 -31.61 2.08
N ASP A 98 -2.30 -32.71 2.53
CA ASP A 98 -3.20 -32.67 3.68
C ASP A 98 -2.44 -32.55 5.00
N ALA A 99 -1.25 -33.15 5.10
CA ALA A 99 -0.39 -32.98 6.26
C ALA A 99 0.20 -31.55 6.33
N GLN A 100 0.55 -30.96 5.18
CA GLN A 100 0.94 -29.54 5.11
C GLN A 100 -0.16 -28.61 5.64
N LYS A 101 -1.42 -28.83 5.24
CA LYS A 101 -2.57 -28.08 5.76
C LYS A 101 -2.71 -28.24 7.27
N GLN A 102 -2.53 -29.45 7.80
CA GLN A 102 -2.62 -29.72 9.24
C GLN A 102 -1.55 -28.95 10.03
N ILE A 103 -0.31 -28.87 9.53
CA ILE A 103 0.76 -28.07 10.15
C ILE A 103 0.33 -26.60 10.25
N LEU A 104 -0.17 -26.03 9.15
CA LEU A 104 -0.65 -24.64 9.15
C LEU A 104 -1.82 -24.43 10.12
N VAL A 105 -2.75 -25.39 10.22
CA VAL A 105 -3.87 -25.34 11.19
C VAL A 105 -3.37 -25.38 12.63
N GLU A 106 -2.38 -26.22 12.94
CA GLU A 106 -1.79 -26.33 14.28
C GLU A 106 -1.16 -25.01 14.72
N ILE A 107 -0.40 -24.37 13.82
CA ILE A 107 0.24 -23.07 14.07
C ILE A 107 -0.83 -21.97 14.22
N ALA A 108 -1.83 -21.96 13.33
CA ALA A 108 -2.90 -20.96 13.35
C ALA A 108 -3.71 -20.96 14.65
N LYS A 109 -3.88 -22.12 15.33
CA LYS A 109 -4.56 -22.20 16.63
C LYS A 109 -3.90 -21.36 17.73
N LYS A 110 -2.61 -21.06 17.60
CA LYS A 110 -1.83 -20.24 18.55
C LYS A 110 -1.89 -18.74 18.21
N LEU A 111 -2.58 -18.36 17.13
CA LEU A 111 -2.63 -17.01 16.60
C LEU A 111 -4.08 -16.48 16.59
N PRO A 112 -4.28 -15.16 16.69
CA PRO A 112 -5.60 -14.54 16.60
C PRO A 112 -6.06 -14.48 15.12
N ILE A 113 -6.40 -15.64 14.54
CA ILE A 113 -6.86 -15.77 13.15
C ILE A 113 -8.22 -16.46 13.13
N PHE A 114 -9.27 -15.68 12.87
CA PHE A 114 -10.65 -16.15 12.87
C PHE A 114 -11.18 -16.41 11.45
N THR A 115 -10.53 -15.88 10.42
CA THR A 115 -10.94 -16.09 9.02
C THR A 115 -10.25 -17.29 8.38
N ARG A 116 -10.89 -17.84 7.34
CA ARG A 116 -10.39 -18.94 6.50
C ARG A 116 -10.54 -18.58 5.03
N ALA A 117 -9.88 -19.33 4.15
CA ALA A 117 -10.17 -19.27 2.72
C ALA A 117 -11.57 -19.82 2.43
N GLN A 118 -12.11 -19.57 1.23
CA GLN A 118 -13.39 -20.14 0.81
C GLN A 118 -13.41 -21.67 0.87
N SER A 119 -12.25 -22.32 0.67
CA SER A 119 -12.09 -23.76 0.83
C SER A 119 -12.03 -24.26 2.29
N GLY A 120 -12.17 -23.37 3.28
CA GLY A 120 -11.98 -23.67 4.69
C GLY A 120 -10.51 -23.75 5.15
N ALA A 121 -9.55 -23.70 4.23
CA ALA A 121 -8.12 -23.76 4.54
C ALA A 121 -7.59 -22.51 5.28
N ILE A 122 -6.47 -22.67 5.98
CA ILE A 122 -5.71 -21.53 6.53
C ILE A 122 -5.22 -20.65 5.39
N ARG A 123 -5.40 -19.34 5.55
CA ARG A 123 -4.92 -18.36 4.57
C ARG A 123 -3.41 -18.23 4.73
N PHE A 124 -2.64 -18.82 3.82
CA PHE A 124 -1.18 -18.78 3.82
C PHE A 124 -0.64 -18.00 2.62
N CYS A 125 0.59 -17.47 2.74
CA CYS A 125 1.32 -16.84 1.66
C CYS A 125 2.65 -17.57 1.45
N ASP A 126 2.77 -18.33 0.36
CA ASP A 126 4.00 -19.07 0.05
C ASP A 126 5.19 -18.16 -0.27
N ARG A 127 4.92 -16.97 -0.86
CA ARG A 127 5.98 -16.01 -1.20
C ARG A 127 6.62 -15.38 0.04
N CYS A 128 5.80 -15.03 1.03
CA CYS A 128 6.27 -14.38 2.25
C CYS A 128 6.53 -15.39 3.39
N GLN A 129 6.09 -16.64 3.24
CA GLN A 129 6.10 -17.67 4.30
C GLN A 129 5.36 -17.20 5.57
N VAL A 130 4.16 -16.63 5.38
CA VAL A 130 3.34 -16.01 6.43
C VAL A 130 1.95 -16.60 6.46
N LEU A 131 1.47 -16.95 7.66
CA LEU A 131 0.06 -17.18 7.93
C LEU A 131 -0.65 -15.82 7.92
N LYS A 132 -1.47 -15.56 6.90
CA LYS A 132 -2.10 -14.26 6.67
C LYS A 132 -3.02 -13.92 7.85
N PRO A 133 -2.77 -12.82 8.58
CA PRO A 133 -3.73 -12.30 9.54
C PRO A 133 -5.08 -12.00 8.89
N ASP A 134 -6.11 -11.86 9.69
CA ASP A 134 -7.42 -11.45 9.21
C ASP A 134 -7.32 -10.13 8.43
N ARG A 135 -7.99 -10.08 7.27
CA ARG A 135 -7.93 -8.96 6.31
C ARG A 135 -6.56 -8.64 5.70
N CYS A 136 -5.52 -9.47 5.92
CA CYS A 136 -4.23 -9.33 5.25
C CYS A 136 -4.27 -9.95 3.85
N HIS A 137 -3.70 -9.27 2.85
CA HIS A 137 -3.54 -9.79 1.49
C HIS A 137 -2.10 -9.57 1.01
N HIS A 138 -1.62 -10.40 0.09
CA HIS A 138 -0.31 -10.21 -0.53
C HIS A 138 -0.46 -9.29 -1.73
N CYS A 139 0.25 -8.17 -1.74
CA CYS A 139 0.36 -7.30 -2.90
C CYS A 139 1.54 -7.76 -3.75
N SER A 140 1.27 -8.18 -4.99
CA SER A 140 2.34 -8.58 -5.92
C SER A 140 3.20 -7.42 -6.40
N VAL A 141 2.68 -6.18 -6.35
CA VAL A 141 3.44 -4.97 -6.73
C VAL A 141 4.37 -4.54 -5.61
N CYS A 142 3.89 -4.48 -4.37
CA CYS A 142 4.73 -4.20 -3.19
C CYS A 142 5.58 -5.41 -2.75
N GLU A 143 5.41 -6.58 -3.38
CA GLU A 143 6.05 -7.85 -3.06
C GLU A 143 5.95 -8.27 -1.58
N THR A 144 4.89 -7.87 -0.88
CA THR A 144 4.73 -8.12 0.56
C THR A 144 3.28 -8.36 0.97
N CYS A 145 3.09 -9.01 2.11
CA CYS A 145 1.79 -9.09 2.77
C CYS A 145 1.48 -7.77 3.48
N VAL A 146 0.33 -7.18 3.14
CA VAL A 146 -0.16 -5.91 3.68
C VAL A 146 -1.35 -6.18 4.61
N LEU A 147 -1.29 -5.64 5.82
CA LEU A 147 -2.37 -5.73 6.81
C LEU A 147 -3.55 -4.86 6.38
N LYS A 148 -4.77 -5.39 6.54
CA LYS A 148 -6.02 -4.70 6.17
C LYS A 148 -5.96 -4.09 4.76
N MET A 149 -5.34 -4.82 3.82
CA MET A 149 -5.13 -4.36 2.46
C MET A 149 -6.48 -4.10 1.80
N ASP A 150 -6.62 -2.91 1.22
CA ASP A 150 -7.78 -2.54 0.40
C ASP A 150 -7.45 -2.82 -1.06
N HIS A 151 -6.60 -1.97 -1.66
CA HIS A 151 -6.05 -2.16 -3.00
C HIS A 151 -4.64 -1.56 -3.10
N HIS A 152 -3.94 -1.86 -4.19
CA HIS A 152 -2.73 -1.14 -4.58
C HIS A 152 -3.15 -0.01 -5.52
N CYS A 153 -2.95 1.24 -5.11
CA CYS A 153 -3.35 2.41 -5.87
C CYS A 153 -2.15 2.92 -6.69
N PRO A 154 -2.21 2.94 -8.03
CA PRO A 154 -1.11 3.45 -8.86
C PRO A 154 -0.89 4.97 -8.74
N TRP A 155 -1.85 5.70 -8.17
CA TRP A 155 -1.83 7.17 -8.06
C TRP A 155 -1.12 7.68 -6.79
N VAL A 156 -0.66 6.78 -5.92
CA VAL A 156 0.08 7.08 -4.67
C VAL A 156 1.28 6.17 -4.51
#